data_AF-V8N5A9-F1
#
_entry.id   AF-V8N5A9-F1
#
_cell.length_a   1.000
_cell.length_b   1.000
_cell.length_c   1.000
_cell.angle_alpha   90.00
_cell.angle_beta   90.00
_cell.angle_gamma   90.00
#
_symmetry.space_group_name_H-M   'P 1'
#
loop_
_entity.id
_entity.type
_entity.pdbx_description
1 polymer ?
#
loop_
_entity_poly.entity_id
_entity_poly.type
_entity_poly.pdbx_seq_one_letter_code
_entity_poly.pdbx_strand_id
1 'polypeptide(L)'
;MAQELKYGDIVERHLIDGDIVLFNRQPSLHKLSIMAHIAKVKPHRTFRFNECVCTPYNADFDGDEMNLHLPQTEEAKAEALVLMGTKANLVTPRNGEPLIAAIQDFLTGAYLLTLKDTFFDRAKACQLIASILVGKDEKVKVRLPPPAILKPVTLWTGKQVFSIILKPGDSCPVKANLRTKGKQYCGKGEDLCSNDS
;
A
#
# COMPACT_ATOMS: atom_id res chain seq x y z
N MET A 1 -6.56 28.56 33.54
CA MET A 1 -6.86 27.26 32.89
C MET A 1 -5.61 26.57 32.29
N ALA A 2 -4.95 27.08 31.23
CA ALA A 2 -3.70 26.44 30.75
C ALA A 2 -2.49 26.67 31.69
N GLN A 3 -2.41 27.85 32.29
CA GLN A 3 -1.34 28.26 33.20
C GLN A 3 -1.40 27.58 34.58
N GLU A 4 -2.50 26.88 34.88
CA GLU A 4 -2.74 26.22 36.17
C GLU A 4 -2.53 24.70 36.12
N LEU A 5 -2.17 24.15 34.95
CA LEU A 5 -1.91 22.71 34.79
C LEU A 5 -0.73 22.27 35.67
N LYS A 6 -0.92 21.15 36.36
CA LYS A 6 0.05 20.52 37.25
C LYS A 6 0.44 19.15 36.72
N TYR A 7 1.60 18.67 37.15
CA TYR A 7 2.00 17.29 36.88
C TYR A 7 1.01 16.32 37.54
N GLY A 8 0.50 15.37 36.76
CA GLY A 8 -0.54 14.43 37.18
C GLY A 8 -1.94 14.79 36.68
N ASP A 9 -2.16 16.01 36.17
CA ASP A 9 -3.43 16.36 35.55
C ASP A 9 -3.64 15.59 34.24
N ILE A 10 -4.89 15.23 33.97
CA ILE A 10 -5.30 14.53 32.75
C ILE A 10 -5.94 15.54 31.79
N VAL A 11 -5.44 15.59 30.56
CA VAL A 11 -6.02 16.41 29.49
C VAL A 11 -6.69 15.50 28.47
N GLU A 12 -8.03 15.51 28.45
CA GLU A 12 -8.83 14.84 27.42
C GLU A 12 -8.78 15.65 26.11
N ARG A 13 -7.68 15.47 25.38
CA ARG A 13 -7.51 16.11 24.08
C ARG A 13 -8.38 15.44 23.01
N HIS A 14 -8.65 16.19 21.95
CA HIS A 14 -9.23 15.62 20.74
C HIS A 14 -8.30 14.59 20.09
N LEU A 15 -8.90 13.74 19.24
CA LEU A 15 -8.17 12.86 18.34
C LEU A 15 -7.33 13.69 17.36
N ILE A 16 -6.06 13.30 17.19
CA ILE A 16 -5.11 13.96 16.30
C ILE A 16 -4.43 12.96 15.36
N ASP A 17 -3.71 13.47 14.37
CA ASP A 17 -2.89 12.66 13.47
C ASP A 17 -1.87 11.82 14.27
N GLY A 18 -1.81 10.52 13.97
CA GLY A 18 -0.91 9.60 14.65
C GLY A 18 -1.58 8.74 15.74
N ASP A 19 -2.81 9.06 16.16
CA ASP A 19 -3.53 8.23 17.14
C ASP A 19 -3.86 6.84 16.61
N ILE A 20 -3.78 5.85 17.49
CA ILE A 20 -4.12 4.46 17.16
C ILE A 20 -5.61 4.26 17.38
N VAL A 21 -6.31 3.80 16.35
CA VAL A 21 -7.75 3.54 16.38
C VAL A 21 -8.04 2.12 15.90
N LEU A 22 -9.06 1.49 16.47
CA LEU A 22 -9.58 0.22 15.98
C LEU A 22 -10.68 0.50 14.98
N PHE A 23 -10.59 -0.15 13.82
CA PHE A 23 -11.53 0.01 12.71
C PHE A 23 -12.12 -1.36 12.34
N ASN A 24 -13.44 -1.43 12.27
CA ASN A 24 -14.20 -2.68 12.14
C ASN A 24 -15.38 -2.53 11.18
N ARG A 25 -15.70 -3.60 10.45
CA ARG A 25 -16.97 -3.74 9.69
C ARG A 25 -17.82 -4.85 10.28
N GLN A 26 -19.12 -4.60 10.44
CA GLN A 26 -20.09 -5.63 10.83
C GLN A 26 -20.64 -6.33 9.57
N PRO A 27 -20.89 -7.66 9.61
CA PRO A 27 -20.57 -8.60 10.68
C PRO A 27 -19.09 -9.03 10.66
N SER A 28 -18.51 -9.29 11.84
CA SER A 28 -17.12 -9.74 11.97
C SER A 28 -17.04 -11.27 11.86
N LEU A 29 -16.59 -11.79 10.71
CA LEU A 29 -16.48 -13.25 10.47
C LEU A 29 -15.14 -13.84 10.91
N HIS A 30 -14.10 -13.01 10.97
CA HIS A 30 -12.75 -13.45 11.31
C HIS A 30 -11.95 -12.32 11.98
N LYS A 31 -10.81 -12.65 12.59
CA LYS A 31 -10.00 -11.67 13.35
C LYS A 31 -9.64 -10.41 12.56
N LEU A 32 -9.47 -10.53 11.24
CA LEU A 32 -9.07 -9.43 10.36
C LEU A 32 -10.19 -8.45 10.03
N SER A 33 -11.43 -8.75 10.46
CA SER A 33 -12.56 -7.83 10.31
C SER A 33 -12.45 -6.63 11.26
N ILE A 34 -11.54 -6.69 12.26
CA ILE A 34 -11.15 -5.57 13.10
C ILE A 34 -9.62 -5.43 13.10
N MET A 35 -9.11 -4.25 12.78
CA MET A 35 -7.67 -3.97 12.77
C MET A 35 -7.38 -2.58 13.31
N ALA A 36 -6.15 -2.39 13.79
CA ALA A 36 -5.66 -1.09 14.23
C ALA A 36 -5.07 -0.30 13.05
N HIS A 37 -5.48 0.96 12.94
CA HIS A 37 -5.00 1.94 11.98
C HIS A 37 -4.43 3.17 12.68
N ILE A 38 -3.59 3.92 11.97
CA ILE A 38 -3.11 5.23 12.40
C ILE A 38 -4.05 6.27 11.83
N ALA A 39 -4.69 7.05 12.71
CA ALA A 39 -5.64 8.06 12.33
C ALA A 39 -4.96 9.24 11.61
N LYS A 40 -5.68 9.79 10.62
CA LYS A 40 -5.33 11.03 9.93
C LYS A 40 -6.59 11.85 9.72
N VAL A 41 -6.66 13.00 10.40
CA VAL A 41 -7.83 13.88 10.41
C VAL A 41 -7.95 14.58 9.05
N LYS A 42 -9.17 14.59 8.52
CA LYS A 42 -9.50 15.20 7.24
C LYS A 42 -10.87 15.88 7.31
N PRO A 43 -11.13 16.89 6.46
CA PRO A 43 -12.32 17.75 6.60
C PRO A 43 -13.65 17.09 6.21
N HIS A 44 -13.64 15.95 5.50
CA HIS A 44 -14.85 15.28 5.04
C HIS A 44 -15.40 14.31 6.08
N ARG A 45 -16.70 13.98 5.97
CA ARG A 45 -17.45 13.21 6.99
C ARG A 45 -17.29 11.68 6.90
N THR A 46 -16.66 11.16 5.85
CA THR A 46 -16.51 9.72 5.64
C THR A 46 -15.19 9.20 6.21
N PHE A 47 -15.21 7.97 6.72
CA PHE A 47 -13.99 7.21 6.95
C PHE A 47 -13.37 6.82 5.61
N ARG A 48 -12.04 6.89 5.54
CA ARG A 48 -11.28 6.58 4.32
C ARG A 48 -10.08 5.75 4.68
N PHE A 49 -9.85 4.73 3.87
CA PHE A 49 -8.72 3.83 3.96
C PHE A 49 -8.33 3.39 2.55
N ASN A 50 -7.16 2.78 2.41
CA ASN A 50 -6.66 2.31 1.12
C ASN A 50 -7.43 1.05 0.68
N GLU A 51 -7.80 0.99 -0.59
CA GLU A 51 -8.65 -0.04 -1.18
C GLU A 51 -8.00 -1.44 -1.13
N CYS A 52 -6.67 -1.53 -1.03
CA CYS A 52 -5.97 -2.79 -0.79
C CYS A 52 -6.37 -3.48 0.52
N VAL A 53 -7.01 -2.76 1.45
CA VAL A 53 -7.51 -3.29 2.73
C VAL A 53 -9.01 -3.59 2.68
N CYS A 54 -9.69 -3.44 1.54
CA CYS A 54 -11.11 -3.79 1.41
C CYS A 54 -11.36 -5.28 1.62
N THR A 55 -10.49 -6.16 1.10
CA THR A 55 -10.69 -7.62 1.16
C THR A 55 -10.79 -8.15 2.59
N PRO A 56 -9.90 -7.78 3.55
CA PRO A 56 -10.09 -8.13 4.97
C PRO A 56 -11.42 -7.68 5.57
N TYR A 57 -11.96 -6.52 5.18
CA TYR A 57 -13.23 -6.03 5.72
C TYR A 57 -14.45 -6.56 4.95
N ASN A 58 -14.24 -7.12 3.76
CA ASN A 58 -15.28 -7.42 2.80
C ASN A 58 -16.16 -6.19 2.50
N ALA A 59 -15.52 -5.03 2.27
CA ALA A 59 -16.18 -3.75 2.02
C ALA A 59 -16.19 -3.38 0.52
N ASP A 60 -17.25 -2.72 0.04
CA ASP A 60 -17.50 -2.43 -1.38
C ASP A 60 -17.94 -0.98 -1.71
N PHE A 61 -17.87 -0.05 -0.74
CA PHE A 61 -18.06 1.41 -0.94
C PHE A 61 -19.39 1.85 -1.60
N ASP A 62 -20.44 1.04 -1.53
CA ASP A 62 -21.76 1.32 -2.12
C ASP A 62 -22.73 2.01 -1.14
N GLY A 63 -22.26 2.39 0.05
CA GLY A 63 -23.06 2.88 1.17
C GLY A 63 -22.71 2.24 2.51
N ASP A 64 -21.72 1.34 2.52
CA ASP A 64 -21.19 0.67 3.71
C ASP A 64 -20.92 1.59 4.92
N GLU A 65 -21.33 1.14 6.10
CA GLU A 65 -21.01 1.74 7.39
C GLU A 65 -19.94 0.92 8.14
N MET A 66 -19.02 1.61 8.80
CA MET A 66 -17.94 0.98 9.57
C MET A 66 -17.78 1.67 10.93
N ASN A 67 -17.36 0.89 11.92
CA ASN A 67 -17.20 1.32 13.30
C ASN A 67 -15.76 1.74 13.58
N LEU A 68 -15.61 2.73 14.45
CA LEU A 68 -14.32 3.22 14.91
C LEU A 68 -14.31 3.29 16.44
N HIS A 69 -13.30 2.69 17.06
CA HIS A 69 -13.11 2.69 18.50
C HIS A 69 -11.74 3.32 18.83
N LEU A 70 -11.70 4.19 19.85
CA LEU A 70 -10.47 4.85 20.30
C LEU A 70 -10.01 4.24 21.65
N PRO A 71 -8.97 3.40 21.68
CA PRO A 71 -8.41 2.87 22.92
C PRO A 71 -7.96 4.02 23.84
N GLN A 72 -8.38 3.97 25.11
CA GLN A 72 -8.14 5.06 26.07
C GLN A 72 -6.85 4.89 26.89
N THR A 73 -6.33 3.65 27.00
CA THR A 73 -5.12 3.38 27.78
C THR A 73 -3.91 3.20 26.87
N GLU A 74 -2.72 3.56 27.38
CA GLU A 74 -1.47 3.37 26.64
C GLU A 74 -1.15 1.88 26.41
N GLU A 75 -1.52 1.02 27.36
CA GLU A 75 -1.41 -0.44 27.21
C GLU A 75 -2.27 -0.96 26.04
N ALA A 76 -3.53 -0.52 25.94
CA ALA A 76 -4.41 -0.93 24.85
C ALA A 76 -3.94 -0.37 23.50
N LYS A 77 -3.36 0.84 23.46
CA LYS A 77 -2.75 1.41 22.25
C LYS A 77 -1.56 0.57 21.78
N ALA A 78 -0.71 0.13 22.71
CA ALA A 78 0.44 -0.71 22.40
C ALA A 78 0.00 -2.09 21.87
N GLU A 79 -0.96 -2.73 22.53
CA GLU A 79 -1.50 -4.03 22.10
C GLU A 79 -2.14 -3.93 20.71
N ALA A 80 -2.99 -2.91 20.49
CA ALA A 80 -3.63 -2.67 19.21
C ALA A 80 -2.60 -2.45 18.10
N LEU A 81 -1.59 -1.59 18.31
CA LEU A 81 -0.59 -1.29 17.29
C LEU A 81 0.27 -2.52 16.92
N VAL A 82 0.70 -3.29 17.92
CA VAL A 82 1.63 -4.41 17.73
C VAL A 82 0.90 -5.65 17.19
N LEU A 83 -0.25 -6.02 17.77
CA LEU A 83 -0.94 -7.27 17.46
C LEU A 83 -2.04 -7.12 16.40
N MET A 84 -2.75 -5.99 16.42
CA MET A 84 -3.89 -5.75 15.52
C MET A 84 -3.54 -4.84 14.34
N GLY A 85 -2.31 -4.33 14.27
CA GLY A 85 -1.88 -3.46 13.18
C GLY A 85 -1.96 -4.13 11.82
N THR A 86 -2.38 -3.38 10.80
CA THR A 86 -2.51 -3.88 9.41
C THR A 86 -1.22 -4.52 8.88
N LYS A 87 -0.06 -3.98 9.23
CA LYS A 87 1.26 -4.49 8.80
C LYS A 87 1.62 -5.85 9.41
N ALA A 88 1.11 -6.15 10.60
CA ALA A 88 1.31 -7.45 11.26
C ALA A 88 0.31 -8.51 10.75
N ASN A 89 -0.69 -8.09 9.97
CA ASN A 89 -1.86 -8.88 9.60
C ASN A 89 -2.10 -8.91 8.08
N LEU A 90 -1.02 -8.90 7.29
CA LEU A 90 -1.09 -8.95 5.82
C LEU A 90 -1.62 -10.29 5.27
N VAL A 91 -1.47 -11.36 6.05
CA VAL A 91 -1.85 -12.73 5.68
C VAL A 91 -3.00 -13.25 6.53
N THR A 92 -3.84 -14.12 5.95
CA THR A 92 -4.89 -14.80 6.71
C THR A 92 -4.33 -15.90 7.61
N PRO A 93 -4.84 -16.05 8.85
CA PRO A 93 -4.43 -17.15 9.72
C PRO A 93 -4.89 -18.52 9.21
N ARG A 94 -5.87 -18.59 8.28
CA ARG A 94 -6.46 -19.86 7.83
C ARG A 94 -5.50 -20.69 6.98
N ASN A 95 -4.85 -20.07 6.01
CA ASN A 95 -3.98 -20.76 5.03
C ASN A 95 -2.68 -19.97 4.72
N GLY A 96 -2.44 -18.84 5.38
CA GLY A 96 -1.24 -18.02 5.17
C GLY A 96 -1.24 -17.21 3.88
N GLU A 97 -2.33 -17.17 3.13
CA GLU A 97 -2.40 -16.37 1.89
C GLU A 97 -2.48 -14.87 2.20
N PRO A 98 -1.87 -14.02 1.34
CA PRO A 98 -1.97 -12.57 1.49
C PRO A 98 -3.40 -12.11 1.20
N LEU A 99 -3.99 -11.38 2.15
CA LEU A 99 -5.31 -10.76 1.96
C LEU A 99 -5.21 -9.29 1.57
N ILE A 100 -4.18 -8.59 2.05
CA ILE A 100 -3.94 -7.19 1.70
C ILE A 100 -3.04 -7.15 0.49
N ALA A 101 -3.64 -6.90 -0.67
CA ALA A 101 -2.98 -6.94 -1.96
C ALA A 101 -3.64 -5.94 -2.93
N ALA A 102 -3.00 -5.73 -4.08
CA ALA A 102 -3.56 -4.91 -5.15
C ALA A 102 -4.87 -5.51 -5.68
N ILE A 103 -5.86 -4.66 -5.89
CA ILE A 103 -7.19 -5.04 -6.41
C ILE A 103 -7.52 -4.28 -7.70
N GLN A 104 -8.46 -4.81 -8.48
CA GLN A 104 -9.13 -4.16 -9.62
C GLN A 104 -8.20 -3.27 -10.47
N ASP A 105 -8.32 -1.95 -10.37
CA ASP A 105 -7.61 -0.97 -11.19
C ASP A 105 -6.10 -0.99 -10.97
N PHE A 106 -5.62 -1.31 -9.76
CA PHE A 106 -4.19 -1.47 -9.51
C PHE A 106 -3.62 -2.64 -10.32
N LEU A 107 -4.39 -3.74 -10.45
CA LEU A 107 -3.98 -4.90 -11.24
C LEU A 107 -4.02 -4.56 -12.74
N THR A 108 -5.09 -3.93 -13.21
CA THR A 108 -5.23 -3.53 -14.62
C THR A 108 -4.13 -2.53 -15.02
N GLY A 109 -3.90 -1.51 -14.20
CA GLY A 109 -2.85 -0.52 -14.43
C GLY A 109 -1.45 -1.14 -14.43
N ALA A 110 -1.15 -2.01 -13.46
CA ALA A 110 0.13 -2.72 -13.41
C ALA A 110 0.30 -3.67 -14.62
N TYR A 111 -0.76 -4.36 -15.04
CA TYR A 111 -0.73 -5.22 -16.22
C TYR A 111 -0.41 -4.41 -17.49
N LEU A 112 -1.18 -3.37 -17.78
CA LEU A 112 -0.97 -2.51 -18.95
C LEU A 112 0.40 -1.82 -18.92
N LEU A 113 0.85 -1.38 -17.74
CA LEU A 113 2.17 -0.79 -17.57
C LEU A 113 3.29 -1.78 -17.89
N THR A 114 3.12 -3.07 -17.55
CA THR A 114 4.18 -4.07 -17.69
C THR A 114 4.15 -4.86 -19.00
N LEU A 115 3.24 -4.57 -19.93
CA LEU A 115 3.25 -5.14 -21.28
C LEU A 115 4.53 -4.79 -22.06
N LYS A 116 4.92 -5.64 -23.02
CA LYS A 116 6.13 -5.45 -23.85
C LYS A 116 6.09 -4.18 -24.70
N ASP A 117 4.91 -3.80 -25.17
CA ASP A 117 4.73 -2.69 -26.11
C ASP A 117 4.63 -1.32 -25.42
N THR A 118 4.76 -1.29 -24.08
CA THR A 118 4.67 -0.06 -23.30
C THR A 118 6.04 0.60 -23.18
N PHE A 119 6.22 1.69 -23.91
CA PHE A 119 7.44 2.52 -23.89
C PHE A 119 7.15 3.96 -23.48
N PHE A 120 8.09 4.55 -22.74
CA PHE A 120 8.02 5.93 -22.29
C PHE A 120 9.28 6.69 -22.69
N ASP A 121 9.09 7.95 -23.08
CA ASP A 121 10.19 8.91 -23.14
C ASP A 121 10.62 9.33 -21.72
N ARG A 122 11.72 10.08 -21.64
CA ARG A 122 12.25 10.52 -20.35
C ARG A 122 11.24 11.36 -19.57
N ALA A 123 10.52 12.25 -20.25
CA ALA A 123 9.58 13.16 -19.59
C ALA A 123 8.41 12.38 -18.94
N LYS A 124 7.77 11.47 -19.68
CA LYS A 124 6.67 10.67 -19.16
C LYS A 124 7.12 9.69 -18.09
N ALA A 125 8.28 9.06 -18.26
CA ALA A 125 8.85 8.18 -17.24
C ALA A 125 9.09 8.92 -15.93
N CYS A 126 9.72 10.10 -15.97
CA CYS A 126 9.94 10.93 -14.79
C CYS A 126 8.62 11.38 -14.14
N GLN A 127 7.61 11.76 -14.93
CA GLN A 127 6.30 12.15 -14.41
C GLN A 127 5.60 11.01 -13.66
N LEU A 128 5.63 9.79 -14.20
CA LEU A 128 5.06 8.61 -13.55
C LEU A 128 5.81 8.30 -12.25
N ILE A 129 7.14 8.30 -12.30
CA ILE A 129 7.98 8.01 -11.14
C ILE A 129 7.79 9.05 -10.04
N ALA A 130 7.65 10.34 -10.37
CA ALA A 130 7.48 11.40 -9.38
C ALA A 130 6.20 11.22 -8.53
N SER A 131 5.21 10.45 -8.99
CA SER A 131 3.98 10.19 -8.24
C SER A 131 4.20 9.44 -6.92
N ILE A 132 5.31 8.69 -6.80
CA ILE A 132 5.64 7.95 -5.58
C ILE A 132 6.39 8.83 -4.55
N LEU A 133 6.90 10.00 -4.96
CA LEU A 133 7.70 10.91 -4.12
C LEU A 133 6.80 11.72 -3.19
N VAL A 134 6.10 11.04 -2.29
CA VAL A 134 5.15 11.65 -1.35
C VAL A 134 5.29 11.04 0.04
N GLY A 135 5.02 11.85 1.07
CA GLY A 135 5.08 11.39 2.45
C GLY A 135 6.51 11.04 2.87
N LYS A 136 6.76 9.78 3.24
CA LYS A 136 8.08 9.36 3.72
C LYS A 136 9.14 9.35 2.62
N ASP A 137 8.71 9.20 1.37
CA ASP A 137 9.60 9.07 0.21
C ASP A 137 9.98 10.41 -0.42
N GLU A 138 9.51 11.54 0.12
CA GLU A 138 9.83 12.90 -0.38
C GLU A 138 11.34 13.16 -0.46
N LYS A 139 12.11 12.64 0.51
CA LYS A 139 13.57 12.82 0.57
C LYS A 139 14.35 11.70 -0.13
N VAL A 140 13.67 10.70 -0.68
CA VAL A 140 14.33 9.58 -1.34
C VAL A 140 14.88 10.03 -2.68
N LYS A 141 16.18 9.88 -2.88
CA LYS A 141 16.79 10.11 -4.19
C LYS A 141 16.43 8.94 -5.11
N VAL A 142 15.45 9.16 -5.98
CA VAL A 142 15.07 8.16 -6.97
C VAL A 142 16.12 8.05 -8.07
N ARG A 143 16.51 6.81 -8.39
CA ARG A 143 17.45 6.53 -9.48
C ARG A 143 16.68 6.05 -10.70
N LEU A 144 16.59 6.90 -11.72
CA LEU A 144 16.09 6.48 -13.03
C LEU A 144 17.09 5.46 -13.62
N PRO A 145 16.64 4.25 -14.03
CA PRO A 145 17.52 3.27 -14.64
C PRO A 145 18.01 3.77 -16.01
N PRO A 146 19.09 3.20 -16.56
CA PRO A 146 19.46 3.42 -17.95
C PRO A 146 18.29 3.08 -18.89
N PRO A 147 18.08 3.82 -19.99
CA PRO A 147 17.04 3.52 -20.95
C PRO A 147 17.25 2.14 -21.58
N ALA A 148 16.16 1.43 -21.84
CA ALA A 148 16.21 0.12 -22.52
C ALA A 148 16.60 0.26 -24.00
N ILE A 149 16.19 1.35 -24.64
CA ILE A 149 16.51 1.66 -26.04
C ILE A 149 17.25 2.98 -26.07
N LEU A 150 18.42 3.02 -26.72
CA LEU A 150 19.21 4.26 -26.87
C LEU A 150 19.03 4.90 -28.26
N LYS A 151 18.95 4.07 -29.31
CA LYS A 151 18.76 4.47 -30.71
C LYS A 151 17.62 3.66 -31.34
N PRO A 152 16.82 4.22 -32.25
CA PRO A 152 16.90 5.59 -32.77
C PRO A 152 16.43 6.66 -31.78
N VAL A 153 15.61 6.26 -30.79
CA VAL A 153 15.07 7.13 -29.75
C VAL A 153 15.37 6.56 -28.37
N THR A 154 15.48 7.44 -27.37
CA THR A 154 15.75 7.03 -25.99
C THR A 154 14.44 6.68 -25.27
N LEU A 155 14.24 5.40 -24.98
CA LEU A 155 13.00 4.89 -24.39
C LEU A 155 13.26 4.00 -23.17
N TRP A 156 12.34 4.10 -22.21
CA TRP A 156 12.23 3.22 -21.05
C TRP A 156 11.04 2.29 -21.23
N THR A 157 11.19 1.02 -20.86
CA THR A 157 10.06 0.09 -20.84
C THR A 157 9.21 0.32 -19.59
N GLY A 158 7.92 0.02 -19.66
CA GLY A 158 7.07 0.12 -18.48
C GLY A 158 7.46 -0.85 -17.36
N LYS A 159 8.10 -1.99 -17.68
CA LYS A 159 8.73 -2.89 -16.68
C LYS A 159 9.84 -2.17 -15.88
N GLN A 160 10.64 -1.31 -16.51
CA GLN A 160 11.65 -0.50 -15.79
C GLN A 160 11.00 0.51 -14.85
N VAL A 161 9.91 1.15 -15.28
CA VAL A 161 9.14 2.09 -14.43
C VAL A 161 8.52 1.35 -13.24
N PHE A 162 7.93 0.18 -13.46
CA PHE A 162 7.38 -0.67 -12.40
C PHE A 162 8.44 -1.09 -11.37
N SER A 163 9.68 -1.37 -11.81
CA SER A 163 10.77 -1.78 -10.91
C SER A 163 11.12 -0.74 -9.83
N ILE A 164 10.84 0.55 -10.09
CA ILE A 164 11.05 1.63 -9.12
C ILE A 164 10.15 1.47 -7.89
N ILE A 165 8.98 0.85 -8.03
CA ILE A 165 8.09 0.55 -6.89
C ILE A 165 8.78 -0.40 -5.90
N LEU A 166 9.52 -1.39 -6.43
CA LEU A 166 10.22 -2.38 -5.60
C LEU A 166 11.53 -1.83 -5.03
N LYS A 167 12.23 -1.00 -5.81
CA LYS A 167 13.50 -0.39 -5.42
C LYS A 167 13.62 1.03 -5.98
N PRO A 168 13.18 2.06 -5.23
CA PRO A 168 13.15 3.43 -5.74
C PRO A 168 14.54 4.08 -5.84
N GLY A 169 15.49 3.69 -4.99
CA GLY A 169 16.84 4.27 -4.97
C GLY A 169 17.89 3.31 -4.44
N ASP A 170 19.16 3.73 -4.51
CA ASP A 170 20.31 2.89 -4.12
C ASP A 170 20.40 2.65 -2.61
N SER A 171 19.83 3.55 -1.80
CA SER A 171 19.72 3.38 -0.34
C SER A 171 18.75 2.27 0.07
N CYS A 172 17.86 1.84 -0.84
CA CYS A 172 16.93 0.77 -0.55
C CYS A 172 17.64 -0.60 -0.62
N PRO A 173 17.68 -1.37 0.49
CA PRO A 173 18.40 -2.65 0.54
C PRO A 173 17.63 -3.80 -0.13
N VAL A 174 16.38 -3.56 -0.55
CA VAL A 174 15.48 -4.58 -1.09
C VAL A 174 16.07 -5.24 -2.35
N LYS A 175 16.10 -6.57 -2.34
CA LYS A 175 16.46 -7.43 -3.47
C LYS A 175 15.40 -8.52 -3.61
N ALA A 176 14.30 -8.19 -4.27
CA ALA A 176 13.20 -9.12 -4.48
C ALA A 176 13.54 -10.11 -5.60
N ASN A 177 13.20 -11.39 -5.40
CA ASN A 177 13.33 -12.45 -6.40
C ASN A 177 12.02 -13.22 -6.46
N LEU A 178 11.46 -13.36 -7.66
CA LEU A 178 10.25 -14.15 -7.90
C LEU A 178 10.35 -14.77 -9.30
N ARG A 179 10.13 -16.08 -9.40
CA ARG A 179 9.97 -16.79 -10.67
C ARG A 179 8.74 -17.65 -10.55
N THR A 180 7.72 -17.35 -11.35
CA THR A 180 6.43 -18.04 -11.31
C THR A 180 5.79 -18.02 -12.69
N LYS A 181 4.85 -18.93 -12.94
CA LYS A 181 4.08 -18.98 -14.17
C LYS A 181 2.96 -17.94 -14.12
N GLY A 182 2.85 -17.13 -15.15
CA GLY A 182 1.72 -16.23 -15.35
C GLY A 182 0.42 -16.99 -15.65
N LYS A 183 -0.71 -16.28 -15.56
CA LYS A 183 -2.04 -16.87 -15.77
C LYS A 183 -2.24 -17.43 -17.17
N GLN A 184 -1.59 -16.84 -18.19
CA GLN A 184 -1.73 -17.23 -19.60
C GLN A 184 -0.50 -17.98 -20.13
N TYR A 185 0.32 -18.58 -19.25
CA TYR A 185 1.48 -19.35 -19.66
C TYR A 185 1.08 -20.53 -20.56
N CYS A 186 1.68 -20.65 -21.74
CA CYS A 186 1.31 -21.66 -22.75
C CYS A 186 1.80 -23.08 -22.44
N GLY A 187 2.48 -23.28 -21.30
CA GLY A 187 2.99 -24.59 -20.87
C GLY A 187 4.35 -24.96 -21.47
N LYS A 188 4.85 -24.19 -22.45
CA LYS A 188 6.11 -24.44 -23.17
C LYS A 188 6.92 -23.13 -23.28
N GLY A 189 8.23 -23.26 -23.50
CA GLY A 189 9.12 -22.11 -23.72
C GLY A 189 9.80 -21.56 -22.45
N GLU A 190 9.40 -22.02 -21.26
CA GLU A 190 9.96 -21.56 -19.97
C GLU A 190 9.83 -20.04 -19.83
N ASP A 191 10.89 -19.26 -20.08
CA ASP A 191 10.85 -17.79 -20.05
C ASP A 191 10.63 -17.14 -21.44
N LEU A 192 10.56 -17.94 -22.50
CA LEU A 192 10.42 -17.52 -23.91
C LEU A 192 9.01 -17.75 -24.46
N CYS A 193 8.00 -17.78 -23.60
CA CYS A 193 6.64 -18.01 -24.05
C CYS A 193 6.13 -16.84 -24.92
N SER A 194 5.29 -17.15 -25.91
CA SER A 194 4.71 -16.14 -26.83
C SER A 194 3.85 -15.10 -26.13
N ASN A 195 3.26 -15.49 -24.99
CA ASN A 195 2.27 -14.69 -24.26
C ASN A 195 2.91 -13.74 -23.23
N ASP A 196 4.25 -13.66 -23.16
CA ASP A 196 4.97 -12.91 -22.12
C ASP A 196 4.50 -13.24 -20.68
N SER A 197 4.15 -14.50 -20.45
CA SER A 197 3.58 -15.07 -19.21
C SER A 197 4.47 -16.13 -18.58
#